data_AF-A0A0F9F3C6-F1
#
_entry.id   AF-A0A0F9F3C6-F1
#
_cell.length_a   1.000
_cell.length_b   1.000
_cell.length_c   1.000
_cell.angle_alpha   90.00
_cell.angle_beta   90.00
_cell.angle_gamma   90.00
#
_symmetry.space_group_name_H-M   'P 1'
#
loop_
_entity.id
_entity.type
_entity.pdbx_description
1 polymer ?
#
loop_
_entity_poly.entity_id
_entity_poly.type
_entity_poly.pdbx_seq_one_letter_code
_entity_poly.pdbx_strand_id
1 'polypeptide(L)' 'NWKLGANIYVRDTAEKMDQVYPRLMSPDTTWQHYREYSCPTCGTMLDIEAPVPWYPVMHDFQPDLKTFFEWVEMPAPAKI' A
#
# COMPACT_ATOMS: atom_id res chain seq x y z
N ASN A 1 9.63 -5.71 -1.01
CA ASN A 1 8.60 -4.67 -0.78
C ASN A 1 8.71 -3.57 -1.82
N TRP A 2 7.76 -3.49 -2.74
CA TRP A 2 7.74 -2.50 -3.83
C TRP A 2 7.38 -1.09 -3.35
N LYS A 3 6.64 -0.94 -2.24
CA LYS A 3 6.20 0.36 -1.70
C LYS A 3 7.37 1.29 -1.36
N LEU A 4 8.54 0.73 -1.03
CA LEU A 4 9.77 1.48 -0.73
C LEU A 4 10.37 2.17 -1.96
N GLY A 5 9.92 1.84 -3.18
CA GLY A 5 10.30 2.50 -4.43
C GLY A 5 9.16 3.25 -5.12
N ALA A 6 8.00 3.37 -4.46
CA ALA A 6 6.83 4.08 -4.97
C ALA A 6 6.82 5.55 -4.50
N ASN A 7 6.03 6.38 -5.17
CA ASN A 7 5.69 7.71 -4.65
C ASN A 7 4.64 7.55 -3.55
N ILE A 8 4.73 8.33 -2.48
CA ILE A 8 3.78 8.32 -1.37
C ILE A 8 3.16 9.69 -1.14
N TYR A 9 1.83 9.74 -1.03
CA TYR A 9 1.10 10.89 -0.52
C TYR A 9 0.42 10.50 0.80
N VAL A 10 0.68 11.28 1.86
CA VAL A 10 0.15 11.01 3.20
C VAL A 10 -0.91 12.06 3.57
N ARG A 11 -2.11 11.58 3.89
CA ARG A 11 -3.20 12.36 4.48
C ARG A 11 -3.11 12.25 5.99
N ASP A 12 -2.46 13.25 6.59
CA ASP A 12 -2.18 13.38 8.02
C ASP A 12 -2.85 14.62 8.65
N THR A 13 -3.70 15.32 7.89
CA THR A 13 -4.50 16.45 8.38
C THR A 13 -5.97 16.30 7.98
N ALA A 14 -6.86 16.93 8.75
CA ALA A 14 -8.29 16.95 8.46
C ALA A 14 -8.58 17.52 7.07
N GLU A 15 -7.88 18.58 6.64
CA GLU A 15 -8.07 19.21 5.34
C GLU A 15 -7.70 18.27 4.18
N LYS A 16 -6.70 17.40 4.37
CA LYS A 16 -6.36 16.38 3.38
C LYS A 16 -7.38 15.25 3.35
N MET A 17 -7.95 14.87 4.49
CA MET A 17 -9.00 13.85 4.57
C MET A 17 -10.33 14.34 4.01
N ASP A 18 -10.66 15.61 4.20
CA ASP A 18 -11.89 16.24 3.68
C ASP A 18 -11.98 16.21 2.14
N GLN A 19 -10.86 15.96 1.44
CA GLN A 19 -10.82 15.75 -0.01
C GLN A 19 -11.42 14.41 -0.47
N VAL A 20 -11.44 13.41 0.42
CA VAL A 20 -11.87 12.04 0.11
C VAL A 20 -13.04 11.57 0.98
N TYR A 21 -13.29 12.22 2.11
CA TYR A 21 -14.45 12.01 2.97
C TYR A 21 -15.15 13.31 3.32
N PRO A 22 -16.48 13.31 3.48
CA PRO A 22 -17.17 14.41 4.14
C PRO A 22 -16.69 14.59 5.58
N ARG A 23 -16.71 15.83 6.06
CA ARG A 23 -16.36 16.16 7.44
C ARG A 23 -17.21 15.35 8.43
N LEU A 24 -16.57 14.88 9.51
CA LEU A 24 -17.12 13.95 10.52
C LEU A 24 -17.27 12.49 10.06
N MET A 25 -17.09 12.18 8.77
CA MET A 25 -17.01 10.80 8.27
C MET A 25 -15.57 10.30 8.10
N SER A 26 -14.59 11.21 8.10
CA SER A 26 -13.17 10.87 8.03
C SER A 26 -12.65 10.32 9.38
N PRO A 27 -11.61 9.47 9.36
CA PRO A 27 -10.85 9.16 10.57
C PRO A 27 -10.23 10.42 11.19
N ASP A 28 -10.03 10.39 12.51
CA ASP A 28 -9.20 11.40 13.20
C ASP A 28 -7.73 11.14 12.86
N THR A 29 -7.05 12.16 12.32
CA THR A 29 -5.67 12.03 11.85
C THR A 29 -4.66 11.87 12.98
N THR A 30 -5.02 12.13 14.23
CA THR A 30 -4.16 11.76 15.37
C THR A 30 -4.12 10.24 15.60
N TRP A 31 -5.10 9.50 15.07
CA TRP A 31 -5.24 8.06 15.22
C TRP A 31 -4.92 7.29 13.95
N GLN A 32 -5.30 7.79 12.78
CA GLN A 32 -5.16 7.06 11.52
C GLN A 32 -4.77 7.99 10.37
N HIS A 33 -3.72 7.62 9.64
CA HIS A 33 -3.30 8.30 8.42
C HIS A 33 -3.61 7.45 7.20
N TYR A 34 -3.98 8.06 6.09
CA TYR A 34 -4.01 7.37 4.80
C TYR A 34 -2.69 7.59 4.08
N ARG A 35 -2.05 6.50 3.66
CA ARG A 35 -0.81 6.47 2.88
C ARG A 35 -1.12 5.92 1.49
N GLU A 36 -1.17 6.80 0.51
CA GLU A 36 -1.49 6.46 -0.88
C GLU A 36 -0.18 6.24 -1.64
N TYR A 37 0.05 5.00 -2.12
CA TYR A 37 1.23 4.62 -2.88
C TYR A 37 0.90 4.60 -4.38
N SER A 38 1.68 5.33 -5.16
CA SER A 38 1.48 5.49 -6.60
C SER A 38 2.73 5.15 -7.41
N CYS A 39 2.51 4.68 -8.64
CA CYS A 39 3.56 4.39 -9.59
C CYS A 39 4.31 5.69 -9.97
N PRO A 40 5.66 5.73 -9.89
CA PRO A 40 6.43 6.95 -10.13
C PRO A 40 6.44 7.40 -11.59
N THR A 41 6.04 6.55 -12.55
CA THR A 41 6.10 6.87 -13.99
C THR A 41 4.75 7.28 -14.55
N CYS A 42 3.65 6.65 -14.11
CA CYS A 42 2.32 6.88 -14.67
C CYS A 42 1.29 7.42 -13.67
N GLY A 43 1.64 7.51 -12.38
CA GLY A 43 0.75 8.02 -11.34
C GLY A 43 -0.40 7.10 -10.94
N THR A 44 -0.44 5.86 -11.43
CA THR A 44 -1.48 4.89 -11.04
C THR A 44 -1.40 4.62 -9.54
N MET A 45 -2.56 4.65 -8.86
CA MET A 45 -2.68 4.29 -7.44
C MET A 45 -2.61 2.77 -7.29
N LEU A 46 -1.58 2.29 -6.61
CA LEU A 46 -1.27 0.86 -6.49
C LEU A 46 -1.74 0.27 -5.16
N ASP A 47 -1.70 1.06 -4.08
CA ASP A 47 -2.19 0.64 -2.77
C ASP A 47 -2.52 1.84 -1.87
N ILE A 48 -3.38 1.63 -0.87
CA ILE A 48 -3.67 2.60 0.20
C ILE A 48 -3.60 1.89 1.54
N GLU A 49 -2.68 2.33 2.40
CA GLU A 49 -2.63 1.86 3.78
C GLU A 49 -3.30 2.86 4.72
N ALA A 50 -4.00 2.36 5.75
CA ALA A 50 -4.63 3.19 6.76
C ALA A 50 -4.15 2.86 8.20
N PRO A 51 -2.86 2.99 8.51
CA PRO A 51 -2.34 2.67 9.84
C PRO A 51 -2.38 3.85 10.80
N VAL A 52 -1.98 3.60 12.04
CA VAL A 52 -1.63 4.64 13.03
C VAL A 52 -0.37 5.42 12.61
N PRO A 53 -0.14 6.63 13.15
CA PRO A 53 1.12 7.34 12.95
C PRO A 53 2.34 6.49 13.34
N TRP A 54 3.46 6.71 12.65
CA TRP A 54 4.76 6.03 12.84
C TRP A 54 4.79 4.54 12.51
N TYR A 55 3.69 3.95 12.08
CA TYR A 55 3.67 2.54 11.69
C TYR A 55 4.61 2.28 10.50
N PRO A 56 5.37 1.18 10.47
CA PRO A 56 6.21 0.83 9.33
C PRO A 56 5.42 0.69 8.03
N VAL A 57 6.08 0.82 6.88
CA VAL A 57 5.49 0.44 5.58
C VAL A 57 5.30 -1.07 5.56
N MET A 58 4.09 -1.54 5.27
CA MET A 58 3.80 -2.98 5.32
C MET A 58 4.41 -3.67 4.11
N HIS A 59 4.92 -4.88 4.32
CA HIS A 59 5.29 -5.77 3.23
C HIS A 59 4.18 -6.81 3.10
N ASP A 60 3.18 -6.51 2.26
CA ASP A 60 1.90 -7.22 2.28
C ASP A 60 2.04 -8.70 1.93
N PHE A 61 2.96 -9.01 1.00
CA PHE A 61 3.10 -10.36 0.50
C PHE A 61 4.52 -10.70 0.10
N GLN A 62 4.97 -11.89 0.52
CA GLN A 62 6.21 -12.53 0.13
C GLN A 62 5.87 -13.97 -0.28
N PRO A 63 5.49 -14.23 -1.54
CA PRO A 63 5.10 -15.55 -2.00
C PRO A 63 6.28 -16.52 -2.02
N ASP A 64 6.01 -17.78 -1.68
CA ASP A 64 6.86 -18.90 -2.07
C ASP A 64 6.44 -19.38 -3.47
N LEU A 65 7.03 -18.76 -4.50
CA LEU A 65 6.71 -19.08 -5.88
C LEU A 65 7.13 -20.50 -6.26
N LYS A 66 8.21 -21.04 -5.68
CA LYS A 66 8.65 -22.40 -5.96
C LYS A 66 7.57 -23.39 -5.54
N THR A 67 7.13 -23.30 -4.28
CA THR A 67 6.09 -24.16 -3.74
C THR A 67 4.76 -23.97 -4.49
N PHE A 68 4.43 -22.73 -4.87
CA PHE A 68 3.23 -22.46 -5.68
C PHE A 68 3.27 -23.21 -7.03
N PHE A 69 4.40 -23.18 -7.75
CA PHE A 69 4.53 -23.90 -9.03
C PHE A 69 4.46 -25.43 -8.86
N GLU A 70 4.99 -25.96 -7.76
CA GLU A 70 4.82 -27.37 -7.40
C GLU A 70 3.33 -27.73 -7.19
N TRP A 71 2.55 -26.87 -6.53
CA TRP A 71 1.12 -27.11 -6.28
C TRP A 71 0.26 -27.11 -7.55
N VAL A 72 0.63 -26.30 -8.54
CA VAL A 72 -0.11 -26.22 -9.81
C VAL A 72 0.44 -27.19 -10.88
N GLU A 73 1.40 -28.05 -10.51
CA GLU A 73 2.03 -29.04 -11.41
C GLU A 73 2.64 -28.41 -12.68
N MET A 74 3.14 -27.17 -12.58
CA MET A 74 3.76 -26.44 -13.69
C MET A 74 5.26 -26.25 -13.45
N PRO A 75 6.08 -26.27 -14.52
CA PRO A 75 7.51 -25.96 -14.38
C PRO A 75 7.69 -24.51 -13.95
N ALA A 76 8.47 -24.28 -12.90
CA ALA A 76 8.83 -22.94 -12.48
C ALA A 76 9.69 -22.23 -13.53
N PRO A 77 9.54 -20.91 -13.73
CA PRO A 77 10.40 -20.12 -14.60
C PRO A 77 11.89 -20.19 -14.21
N ALA A 78 12.78 -19.96 -15.17
CA ALA A 78 14.24 -20.03 -14.96
C ALA A 78 14.79 -19.01 -13.95
N LYS A 79 14.05 -17.93 -13.69
CA LYS A 79 14.31 -16.98 -12.61
C LYS A 79 13.03 -16.80 -11.80
N ILE A 80 13.19 -16.91 -10.49
CA ILE A 80 12.22 -16.56 -9.46
C ILE A 80 12.78 -15.36 -8.72
#